data_AF-A0A2E6NSA5-F1
#
_entry.id   AF-A0A2E6NSA5-F1
#
_cell.length_a   1.000
_cell.length_b   1.000
_cell.length_c   1.000
_cell.angle_alpha   90.00
_cell.angle_beta   90.00
_cell.angle_gamma   90.00
#
_symmetry.space_group_name_H-M   'P 1'
#
loop_
_entity.id
_entity.type
_entity.pdbx_description
1 polymer ?
#
loop_
_entity_poly.entity_id
_entity_poly.type
_entity_poly.pdbx_seq_one_letter_code
_entity_poly.pdbx_strand_id
1 'polypeptide(L)'
;DRGRKKQGSSKLKPMGSVHGASVGVHASDAANAWRNIARVSDDRNALASLIIGAYHTAGQRGNVTDEPFHAEALDALKTKDRDRLLAETGSAIRGRDQARASALVQRYGELGHPLRPVMNLLLGFAVSEDGALHAEKYYHTVEEEFSATREKFRWRQPVALARVTASEYGLSPGASRDTPKAGGERAPGYEEACDLLKVGA
;
A
#
# COMPACT_ATOMS: atom_id res chain seq x y z
N ASP A 1 2.35 -12.53 1.64
CA ASP A 1 0.88 -12.69 1.49
C ASP A 1 0.49 -12.81 0.03
N ARG A 2 -0.25 -13.87 -0.28
CA ARG A 2 -0.82 -14.17 -1.60
C ARG A 2 -2.08 -13.34 -1.90
N GLY A 3 -2.60 -12.60 -0.92
CA GLY A 3 -3.81 -11.79 -1.06
C GLY A 3 -5.08 -12.63 -1.01
N ARG A 4 -6.19 -12.07 -1.47
CA ARG A 4 -7.53 -12.67 -1.39
C ARG A 4 -7.59 -14.05 -2.05
N LYS A 5 -8.07 -15.06 -1.32
CA LYS A 5 -8.30 -16.42 -1.84
C LYS A 5 -9.54 -16.47 -2.75
N LYS A 6 -9.63 -17.48 -3.61
CA LYS A 6 -10.77 -17.70 -4.53
C LYS A 6 -12.14 -17.60 -3.84
N GLN A 7 -12.30 -18.25 -2.68
CA GLN A 7 -13.55 -18.27 -1.90
C GLN A 7 -14.00 -16.89 -1.42
N GLY A 8 -13.08 -15.94 -1.24
CA GLY A 8 -13.39 -14.57 -0.84
C GLY A 8 -13.36 -13.57 -1.99
N SER A 9 -13.10 -14.00 -3.24
CA SER A 9 -12.91 -13.11 -4.38
C SER A 9 -14.24 -12.63 -5.00
N SER A 10 -14.22 -11.44 -5.57
CA SER A 10 -15.32 -10.86 -6.36
C SER A 10 -14.78 -10.20 -7.62
N LYS A 11 -15.66 -9.76 -8.52
CA LYS A 11 -15.27 -9.01 -9.73
C LYS A 11 -14.45 -7.74 -9.40
N LEU A 12 -14.79 -7.08 -8.28
CA LEU A 12 -14.10 -5.88 -7.81
C LEU A 12 -12.86 -6.20 -6.99
N LYS A 13 -12.87 -7.27 -6.21
CA LYS A 13 -11.73 -7.70 -5.38
C LYS A 13 -11.31 -9.09 -5.85
N PRO A 14 -10.60 -9.20 -6.99
CA PRO A 14 -10.28 -10.50 -7.57
C PRO A 14 -9.32 -11.29 -6.69
N MET A 15 -9.16 -12.58 -7.02
CA MET A 15 -8.15 -13.43 -6.38
C MET A 15 -6.77 -12.75 -6.51
N GLY A 16 -5.99 -12.75 -5.42
CA GLY A 16 -4.69 -12.08 -5.36
C GLY A 16 -4.73 -10.58 -5.03
N SER A 17 -5.93 -9.97 -4.97
CA SER A 17 -6.09 -8.59 -4.50
C SER A 17 -5.67 -8.44 -3.04
N VAL A 18 -4.98 -7.34 -2.73
CA VAL A 18 -4.58 -6.95 -1.37
C VAL A 18 -5.39 -5.79 -0.80
N HIS A 19 -6.24 -5.13 -1.61
CA HIS A 19 -7.15 -4.07 -1.15
C HIS A 19 -7.99 -4.57 0.03
N GLY A 20 -7.73 -4.01 1.21
CA GLY A 20 -8.53 -4.18 2.44
C GLY A 20 -8.68 -5.62 2.94
N ALA A 21 -8.04 -6.60 2.29
CA ALA A 21 -8.09 -8.03 2.61
C ALA A 21 -6.71 -8.61 2.83
N SER A 22 -5.65 -7.84 2.55
CA SER A 22 -4.33 -8.29 2.92
C SER A 22 -4.19 -8.23 4.42
N VAL A 23 -3.93 -9.41 4.94
CA VAL A 23 -3.41 -9.64 6.28
C VAL A 23 -2.23 -8.73 6.59
N GLY A 24 -1.35 -8.47 5.61
CA GLY A 24 -0.18 -7.63 5.79
C GLY A 24 -0.51 -6.18 6.11
N VAL A 25 -1.46 -5.58 5.38
CA VAL A 25 -1.83 -4.15 5.54
C VAL A 25 -2.42 -3.90 6.92
N HIS A 26 -3.46 -4.64 7.29
CA HIS A 26 -4.14 -4.43 8.59
C HIS A 26 -3.25 -4.80 9.77
N ALA A 27 -2.42 -5.84 9.63
CA ALA A 27 -1.45 -6.18 10.67
C ALA A 27 -0.39 -5.09 10.84
N SER A 28 0.11 -4.52 9.74
CA SER A 28 1.06 -3.41 9.77
C SER A 28 0.46 -2.15 10.40
N ASP A 29 -0.76 -1.75 10.01
CA ASP A 29 -1.45 -0.60 10.58
C ASP A 29 -1.68 -0.79 12.09
N ALA A 30 -2.19 -1.95 12.49
CA ALA A 30 -2.44 -2.25 13.90
C ALA A 30 -1.13 -2.25 14.69
N ALA A 31 -0.06 -2.87 14.18
CA ALA A 31 1.23 -2.89 14.85
C ALA A 31 1.85 -1.49 14.98
N ASN A 32 1.72 -0.65 13.96
CA ASN A 32 2.15 0.75 14.00
C ASN A 32 1.35 1.54 15.05
N ALA A 33 0.02 1.45 15.02
CA ALA A 33 -0.86 2.14 15.97
C ALA A 33 -0.53 1.77 17.43
N TRP A 34 -0.45 0.46 17.74
CA TRP A 34 -0.13 -0.01 19.08
C TRP A 34 1.28 0.40 19.54
N ARG A 35 2.26 0.49 18.62
CA ARG A 35 3.59 0.98 18.96
C ARG A 35 3.58 2.46 19.32
N ASN A 36 2.80 3.28 18.61
CA ASN A 36 2.68 4.71 18.91
C ASN A 36 1.92 4.95 20.22
N ILE A 37 0.87 4.16 20.52
CA ILE A 37 0.20 4.19 21.82
C ILE A 37 1.20 3.85 22.93
N ALA A 38 2.01 2.80 22.76
CA ALA A 38 3.00 2.40 23.75
C ALA A 38 4.01 3.50 24.09
N ARG A 39 4.39 4.35 23.11
CA ARG A 39 5.37 5.44 23.30
C ARG A 39 4.90 6.56 24.21
N VAL A 40 3.60 6.76 24.33
CA VAL A 40 2.99 7.87 25.09
C VAL A 40 2.20 7.39 26.31
N SER A 41 2.30 6.10 26.63
CA SER A 41 1.56 5.44 27.70
C SER A 41 2.43 5.24 28.95
N ASP A 42 1.78 4.98 30.09
CA ASP A 42 2.46 4.42 31.28
C ASP A 42 2.97 2.99 31.03
N ASP A 43 3.80 2.47 31.94
CA ASP A 43 4.44 1.16 31.81
C ASP A 43 3.44 0.01 31.60
N ARG A 44 2.31 0.04 32.31
CA ARG A 44 1.28 -1.01 32.24
C ARG A 44 0.66 -1.04 30.85
N ASN A 45 0.30 0.13 30.34
CA ASN A 45 -0.34 0.29 29.04
C ASN A 45 0.66 0.11 27.88
N ALA A 46 1.92 0.47 28.08
CA ALA A 46 2.99 0.20 27.13
C ALA A 46 3.20 -1.31 26.94
N LEU A 47 3.30 -2.08 28.03
CA LEU A 47 3.40 -3.54 27.97
C LEU A 47 2.21 -4.18 27.26
N ALA A 48 0.98 -3.79 27.61
CA ALA A 48 -0.22 -4.30 26.96
C ALA A 48 -0.24 -3.99 25.45
N SER A 49 0.12 -2.75 25.08
CA SER A 49 0.16 -2.31 23.68
C SER A 49 1.17 -3.11 22.87
N LEU A 50 2.37 -3.37 23.42
CA LEU A 50 3.38 -4.19 22.74
C LEU A 50 2.90 -5.63 22.50
N ILE A 51 2.22 -6.24 23.49
CA ILE A 51 1.64 -7.59 23.35
C ILE A 51 0.57 -7.62 22.25
N ILE A 52 -0.34 -6.64 22.24
CA ILE A 52 -1.41 -6.58 21.23
C ILE A 52 -0.84 -6.30 19.83
N GLY A 53 0.13 -5.39 19.71
CA GLY A 53 0.84 -5.14 18.45
C GLY A 53 1.51 -6.41 17.91
N ALA A 54 2.15 -7.20 18.78
CA ALA A 54 2.74 -8.48 18.42
C ALA A 54 1.66 -9.51 18.01
N TYR A 55 0.52 -9.56 18.70
CA TYR A 55 -0.59 -10.46 18.36
C TYR A 55 -1.08 -10.27 16.91
N HIS A 56 -1.26 -9.02 16.48
CA HIS A 56 -1.72 -8.71 15.12
C HIS A 56 -0.77 -9.18 14.02
N THR A 57 0.53 -9.30 14.31
CA THR A 57 1.56 -9.77 13.37
C THR A 57 1.83 -11.28 13.47
N ALA A 58 1.82 -11.84 14.69
CA ALA A 58 2.11 -13.26 14.94
C ALA A 58 1.12 -14.21 14.25
N GLY A 59 -0.16 -13.86 14.22
CA GLY A 59 -1.20 -14.65 13.54
C GLY A 59 -1.02 -14.77 12.02
N GLN A 60 -0.10 -13.98 11.44
CA GLN A 60 0.06 -13.88 9.98
C GLN A 60 1.07 -14.85 9.39
N ARG A 61 1.80 -15.62 10.23
CA ARG A 61 2.85 -16.55 9.79
C ARG A 61 2.42 -17.46 8.64
N GLY A 62 1.20 -18.01 8.69
CA GLY A 62 0.68 -18.90 7.64
C GLY A 62 0.40 -18.24 6.30
N ASN A 63 0.42 -16.90 6.24
CA ASN A 63 0.18 -16.11 5.02
C ASN A 63 1.47 -15.48 4.47
N VAL A 64 2.60 -15.60 5.17
CA VAL A 64 3.90 -15.12 4.69
C VAL A 64 4.45 -16.12 3.68
N THR A 65 5.03 -15.61 2.60
CA THR A 65 5.71 -16.41 1.57
C THR A 65 7.21 -16.30 1.77
N ASP A 66 7.95 -17.36 1.41
CA ASP A 66 9.41 -17.37 1.52
C ASP A 66 10.04 -16.32 0.58
N GLU A 67 9.51 -16.25 -0.65
CA GLU A 67 9.98 -15.29 -1.66
C GLU A 67 9.15 -14.01 -1.69
N PRO A 68 9.77 -12.85 -2.03
CA PRO A 68 9.06 -11.62 -2.32
C PRO A 68 8.09 -11.79 -3.50
N PHE A 69 6.88 -11.26 -3.36
CA PHE A 69 5.84 -11.31 -4.39
C PHE A 69 6.27 -10.76 -5.76
N HIS A 70 7.24 -9.85 -5.80
CA HIS A 70 7.65 -9.12 -6.99
C HIS A 70 9.00 -9.58 -7.55
N ALA A 71 9.55 -10.70 -7.09
CA ALA A 71 10.89 -11.17 -7.46
C ALA A 71 11.05 -11.33 -8.99
N GLU A 72 10.15 -12.09 -9.64
CA GLU A 72 10.19 -12.30 -11.10
C GLU A 72 10.05 -10.99 -11.88
N ALA A 73 9.16 -10.10 -11.42
CA ALA A 73 8.95 -8.80 -12.06
C ALA A 73 10.19 -7.89 -11.93
N LEU A 74 10.90 -7.96 -10.80
CA LEU A 74 12.13 -7.21 -10.53
C LEU A 74 13.27 -7.65 -11.45
N ASP A 75 13.44 -8.96 -11.64
CA ASP A 75 14.47 -9.53 -12.53
C ASP A 75 14.25 -9.11 -13.98
N ALA A 76 13.00 -8.95 -14.40
CA ALA A 76 12.65 -8.51 -15.75
C ALA A 76 12.90 -7.01 -16.00
N LEU A 77 13.11 -6.18 -14.96
CA LEU A 77 13.30 -4.74 -15.11
C LEU A 77 14.67 -4.37 -15.68
N LYS A 78 14.66 -3.70 -16.83
CA LYS A 78 15.87 -3.22 -17.52
C LYS A 78 16.21 -1.76 -17.21
N THR A 79 15.21 -0.93 -16.93
CA THR A 79 15.44 0.49 -16.66
C THR A 79 16.12 0.69 -15.29
N LYS A 80 17.00 1.68 -15.26
CA LYS A 80 17.64 2.22 -14.04
C LYS A 80 17.48 3.74 -13.95
N ASP A 81 16.76 4.34 -14.89
CA ASP A 81 16.53 5.77 -14.91
C ASP A 81 15.45 6.15 -13.90
N ARG A 82 15.73 7.16 -13.07
CA ARG A 82 14.89 7.57 -11.95
C ARG A 82 13.49 7.97 -12.40
N ASP A 83 13.40 8.83 -13.40
CA ASP A 83 12.13 9.44 -13.80
C ASP A 83 11.29 8.43 -14.59
N ARG A 84 11.94 7.58 -15.38
CA ARG A 84 11.29 6.44 -16.02
C ARG A 84 10.76 5.42 -15.02
N LEU A 85 11.48 5.14 -13.93
CA LEU A 85 10.99 4.26 -12.87
C LEU A 85 9.69 4.81 -12.26
N LEU A 86 9.64 6.11 -11.94
CA LEU A 86 8.44 6.76 -11.41
C LEU A 86 7.27 6.72 -12.41
N ALA A 87 7.53 7.05 -13.68
CA ALA A 87 6.50 7.03 -14.73
C ALA A 87 5.96 5.62 -14.98
N GLU A 88 6.83 4.61 -15.00
CA GLU A 88 6.43 3.21 -15.13
C GLU A 88 5.69 2.72 -13.88
N THR A 89 6.04 3.19 -12.68
CA THR A 89 5.30 2.87 -11.44
C THR A 89 3.87 3.36 -11.55
N GLY A 90 3.67 4.62 -11.95
CA GLY A 90 2.34 5.18 -12.17
C GLY A 90 1.56 4.44 -13.26
N SER A 91 2.22 3.99 -14.32
CA SER A 91 1.59 3.19 -15.37
C SER A 91 1.18 1.80 -14.88
N ALA A 92 2.03 1.14 -14.10
CA ALA A 92 1.76 -0.18 -13.51
C ALA A 92 0.58 -0.11 -12.52
N ILE A 93 0.51 0.95 -11.70
CA ILE A 93 -0.63 1.18 -10.80
C ILE A 93 -1.94 1.32 -11.59
N ARG A 94 -1.96 2.15 -12.63
CA ARG A 94 -3.15 2.31 -13.48
C ARG A 94 -3.56 1.01 -14.17
N GLY A 95 -2.60 0.18 -14.54
CA GLY A 95 -2.81 -1.16 -15.09
C GLY A 95 -3.15 -2.24 -14.05
N ARG A 96 -3.23 -1.90 -12.76
CA ARG A 96 -3.39 -2.83 -11.63
C ARG A 96 -2.33 -3.94 -11.57
N ASP A 97 -1.15 -3.69 -12.10
CA ASP A 97 -0.02 -4.63 -12.07
C ASP A 97 0.74 -4.49 -10.75
N GLN A 98 0.22 -5.20 -9.74
CA GLN A 98 0.78 -5.22 -8.39
C GLN A 98 2.26 -5.61 -8.35
N ALA A 99 2.65 -6.62 -9.14
CA ALA A 99 4.00 -7.18 -9.11
C ALA A 99 4.99 -6.20 -9.73
N ARG A 100 4.66 -5.65 -10.90
CA ARG A 100 5.50 -4.65 -11.57
C ARG A 100 5.59 -3.35 -10.77
N ALA A 101 4.50 -2.86 -10.20
CA ALA A 101 4.52 -1.65 -9.36
C ALA A 101 5.47 -1.82 -8.17
N SER A 102 5.38 -2.96 -7.47
CA SER A 102 6.27 -3.32 -6.36
C SER A 102 7.73 -3.40 -6.80
N ALA A 103 8.01 -4.09 -7.92
CA ALA A 103 9.35 -4.25 -8.48
C ALA A 103 10.00 -2.92 -8.86
N LEU A 104 9.25 -2.00 -9.48
CA LEU A 104 9.76 -0.70 -9.89
C LEU A 104 10.16 0.15 -8.68
N VAL A 105 9.35 0.14 -7.61
CA VAL A 105 9.67 0.84 -6.36
C VAL A 105 10.85 0.19 -5.63
N GLN A 106 10.95 -1.14 -5.65
CA GLN A 106 12.10 -1.86 -5.10
C GLN A 106 13.39 -1.44 -5.84
N ARG A 107 13.39 -1.47 -7.19
CA ARG A 107 14.53 -1.02 -8.01
C ARG A 107 14.89 0.43 -7.76
N TYR A 108 13.91 1.32 -7.62
CA TYR A 108 14.12 2.73 -7.30
C TYR A 108 14.86 2.91 -5.96
N GLY A 109 14.49 2.12 -4.94
CA GLY A 109 15.17 2.11 -3.65
C GLY A 109 16.57 1.50 -3.67
N GLU A 110 16.77 0.40 -4.41
CA GLU A 110 18.08 -0.24 -4.61
C GLU A 110 19.11 0.68 -5.27
N LEU A 111 18.65 1.59 -6.13
CA LEU A 111 19.48 2.60 -6.79
C LEU A 111 19.77 3.83 -5.91
N GLY A 112 19.29 3.85 -4.66
CA GLY A 112 19.58 4.90 -3.69
C GLY A 112 18.88 6.22 -3.98
N HIS A 113 17.79 6.21 -4.74
CA HIS A 113 17.05 7.44 -5.03
C HIS A 113 16.27 7.96 -3.80
N PRO A 114 16.00 9.28 -3.71
CA PRO A 114 15.28 9.86 -2.58
C PRO A 114 13.86 9.30 -2.44
N LEU A 115 13.39 9.07 -1.21
CA LEU A 115 12.04 8.52 -0.95
C LEU A 115 10.90 9.45 -1.40
N ARG A 116 11.05 10.78 -1.22
CA ARG A 116 9.94 11.72 -1.35
C ARG A 116 9.23 11.69 -2.72
N PRO A 117 9.92 11.64 -3.87
CA PRO A 117 9.27 11.53 -5.17
C PRO A 117 8.35 10.31 -5.33
N VAL A 118 8.77 9.12 -4.88
CA VAL A 118 7.92 7.93 -4.98
C VAL A 118 6.75 7.98 -4.00
N MET A 119 6.96 8.52 -2.79
CA MET A 119 5.86 8.71 -1.84
C MET A 119 4.83 9.72 -2.36
N ASN A 120 5.26 10.84 -2.95
CA ASN A 120 4.33 11.81 -3.54
C ASN A 120 3.47 11.19 -4.66
N LEU A 121 4.08 10.33 -5.50
CA LEU A 121 3.35 9.58 -6.52
C LEU A 121 2.30 8.66 -5.90
N LEU A 122 2.68 7.88 -4.89
CA LEU A 122 1.80 6.92 -4.21
C LEU A 122 0.67 7.63 -3.44
N LEU A 123 0.97 8.75 -2.80
CA LEU A 123 -0.03 9.58 -2.11
C LEU A 123 -1.11 10.04 -3.09
N GLY A 124 -0.73 10.50 -4.28
CA GLY A 124 -1.66 10.94 -5.31
C GLY A 124 -2.72 9.89 -5.60
N PHE A 125 -2.32 8.63 -5.80
CA PHE A 125 -3.27 7.54 -5.99
C PHE A 125 -4.06 7.18 -4.74
N ALA A 126 -3.41 7.16 -3.57
CA ALA A 126 -4.03 6.78 -2.29
C ALA A 126 -5.21 7.68 -1.91
N VAL A 127 -5.14 8.97 -2.22
CA VAL A 127 -6.20 9.95 -1.90
C VAL A 127 -7.21 10.14 -3.02
N SER A 128 -6.81 9.98 -4.29
CA SER A 128 -7.68 10.35 -5.42
C SER A 128 -8.45 9.19 -6.04
N GLU A 129 -8.11 7.91 -5.79
CA GLU A 129 -8.63 6.79 -6.61
C GLU A 129 -9.36 5.67 -5.84
N ASP A 130 -8.98 5.38 -4.59
CA ASP A 130 -9.57 4.28 -3.82
C ASP A 130 -10.86 4.71 -3.10
N GLY A 131 -10.91 5.94 -2.59
CA GLY A 131 -12.02 6.49 -1.79
C GLY A 131 -12.36 5.72 -0.50
N ALA A 132 -11.84 4.49 -0.32
CA ALA A 132 -12.08 3.63 0.83
C ALA A 132 -11.07 3.87 1.96
N LEU A 133 -10.18 4.87 1.76
CA LEU A 133 -9.19 5.38 2.69
C LEU A 133 -8.18 4.33 3.18
N HIS A 134 -8.15 3.14 2.58
CA HIS A 134 -7.26 2.06 3.02
C HIS A 134 -5.80 2.39 2.71
N ALA A 135 -5.49 2.85 1.51
CA ALA A 135 -4.14 3.28 1.19
C ALA A 135 -3.72 4.58 1.82
N GLU A 136 -4.63 5.54 2.07
CA GLU A 136 -4.26 6.76 2.78
C GLU A 136 -3.80 6.43 4.21
N LYS A 137 -4.58 5.63 4.93
CA LYS A 137 -4.17 5.12 6.24
C LYS A 137 -2.84 4.37 6.16
N TYR A 138 -2.70 3.46 5.19
CA TYR A 138 -1.48 2.66 5.05
C TYR A 138 -0.27 3.50 4.59
N TYR A 139 -0.49 4.59 3.86
CA TYR A 139 0.53 5.55 3.47
C TYR A 139 1.19 6.15 4.71
N HIS A 140 0.40 6.59 5.69
CA HIS A 140 0.92 7.12 6.96
C HIS A 140 1.71 6.07 7.73
N THR A 141 1.17 4.85 7.86
CA THR A 141 1.91 3.71 8.43
C THR A 141 3.25 3.53 7.74
N VAL A 142 3.30 3.54 6.40
CA VAL A 142 4.52 3.33 5.62
C VAL A 142 5.54 4.44 5.81
N GLU A 143 5.10 5.71 5.90
CA GLU A 143 6.00 6.83 6.16
C GLU A 143 6.67 6.74 7.54
N GLU A 144 5.89 6.43 8.57
CA GLU A 144 6.40 6.24 9.92
C GLU A 144 7.31 5.01 10.04
N GLU A 145 6.86 3.86 9.51
CA GLU A 145 7.63 2.63 9.54
C GLU A 145 8.92 2.74 8.74
N PHE A 146 8.94 3.43 7.61
CA PHE A 146 10.18 3.66 6.85
C PHE A 146 11.21 4.41 7.71
N SER A 147 10.76 5.40 8.47
CA SER A 147 11.61 6.24 9.31
C SER A 147 12.13 5.50 10.54
N ALA A 148 11.32 4.60 11.12
CA ALA A 148 11.68 3.81 12.30
C ALA A 148 12.40 2.48 11.98
N THR A 149 12.28 1.97 10.76
CA THR A 149 12.86 0.68 10.35
C THR A 149 14.35 0.81 10.01
N ARG A 150 15.13 -0.22 10.34
CA ARG A 150 16.55 -0.32 9.96
C ARG A 150 16.73 -0.14 8.45
N GLU A 151 17.77 0.57 8.04
CA GLU A 151 18.01 0.96 6.65
C GLU A 151 17.96 -0.21 5.65
N LYS A 152 18.51 -1.38 6.03
CA LYS A 152 18.49 -2.58 5.19
C LYS A 152 17.08 -3.07 4.81
N PHE A 153 16.05 -2.71 5.60
CA PHE A 153 14.70 -3.25 5.45
C PHE A 153 13.63 -2.17 5.17
N ARG A 154 13.93 -0.89 5.41
CA ARG A 154 12.92 0.19 5.33
C ARG A 154 12.24 0.30 3.96
N TRP A 155 12.94 -0.01 2.86
CA TRP A 155 12.36 0.01 1.51
C TRP A 155 11.25 -1.02 1.29
N ARG A 156 11.14 -2.04 2.13
CA ARG A 156 10.00 -2.98 2.08
C ARG A 156 8.66 -2.29 2.33
N GLN A 157 8.65 -1.16 3.03
CA GLN A 157 7.44 -0.38 3.33
C GLN A 157 6.84 0.28 2.07
N PRO A 158 7.54 1.18 1.33
CA PRO A 158 7.00 1.76 0.10
C PRO A 158 6.76 0.73 -1.00
N VAL A 159 7.51 -0.38 -1.03
CA VAL A 159 7.23 -1.51 -1.94
C VAL A 159 5.88 -2.15 -1.64
N ALA A 160 5.56 -2.38 -0.36
CA ALA A 160 4.25 -2.88 0.04
C ALA A 160 3.14 -1.88 -0.29
N LEU A 161 3.37 -0.58 -0.06
CA LEU A 161 2.42 0.47 -0.43
C LEU A 161 2.10 0.47 -1.93
N ALA A 162 3.12 0.40 -2.79
CA ALA A 162 2.93 0.33 -4.24
C ALA A 162 2.06 -0.85 -4.67
N ARG A 163 2.19 -1.99 -3.98
CA ARG A 163 1.32 -3.16 -4.20
C ARG A 163 -0.14 -2.85 -3.84
N VAL A 164 -0.37 -2.22 -2.70
CA VAL A 164 -1.72 -1.84 -2.22
C VAL A 164 -2.36 -0.85 -3.19
N THR A 165 -1.64 0.22 -3.53
CA THR A 165 -2.07 1.25 -4.47
C THR A 165 -2.42 0.67 -5.85
N ALA A 166 -1.61 -0.24 -6.38
CA ALA A 166 -1.94 -0.93 -7.63
C ALA A 166 -3.14 -1.88 -7.49
N SER A 167 -3.30 -2.52 -6.33
CA SER A 167 -4.42 -3.45 -6.09
C SER A 167 -5.76 -2.74 -5.96
N GLU A 168 -5.77 -1.48 -5.52
CA GLU A 168 -6.99 -0.74 -5.22
C GLU A 168 -7.38 0.26 -6.32
N TYR A 169 -6.44 0.66 -7.19
CA TYR A 169 -6.65 1.66 -8.22
C TYR A 169 -7.98 1.47 -8.96
N GLY A 170 -8.87 2.48 -8.93
CA GLY A 170 -10.19 2.43 -9.56
C GLY A 170 -11.21 1.50 -8.88
N LEU A 171 -11.06 1.18 -7.59
CA LEU A 171 -12.02 0.43 -6.78
C LEU A 171 -12.64 1.34 -5.70
N SER A 172 -13.55 2.22 -6.09
CA SER A 172 -14.27 3.10 -5.15
C SER A 172 -15.10 2.37 -4.07
N PRO A 173 -15.42 3.01 -2.92
CA PRO A 173 -16.19 2.42 -1.81
C PRO A 173 -17.64 2.09 -2.16
N GLY A 174 -18.21 2.80 -3.15
CA GLY A 174 -19.56 2.56 -3.67
C GLY A 174 -19.63 1.47 -4.74
N ALA A 175 -18.48 0.94 -5.18
CA ALA A 175 -18.46 -0.16 -6.11
C ALA A 175 -18.87 -1.44 -5.38
N SER A 176 -20.05 -1.95 -5.71
CA SER A 176 -20.55 -3.23 -5.21
C SER A 176 -20.51 -4.28 -6.32
N ARG A 177 -20.77 -5.55 -5.98
CA ARG A 177 -20.96 -6.60 -7.00
C ARG A 177 -22.02 -6.21 -8.04
N ASP A 178 -22.99 -5.39 -7.64
CA ASP A 178 -24.17 -5.01 -8.41
C ASP A 178 -24.05 -3.61 -9.05
N THR A 179 -23.05 -2.82 -8.64
CA THR A 179 -22.71 -1.49 -9.20
C THR A 179 -21.20 -1.34 -9.41
N PRO A 180 -20.59 -2.05 -10.39
CA PRO A 180 -19.18 -1.88 -10.68
C PRO A 180 -18.93 -0.52 -11.36
N LYS A 181 -18.02 0.29 -10.82
CA LYS A 181 -17.46 1.46 -11.52
C LYS A 181 -16.58 1.03 -12.70
N ALA A 182 -16.48 1.87 -13.72
CA ALA A 182 -15.45 1.72 -14.75
C ALA A 182 -14.08 2.05 -14.15
N GLY A 183 -13.03 1.41 -14.66
CA GLY A 183 -11.67 1.69 -14.18
C GLY A 183 -11.28 3.15 -14.44
N GLY A 184 -10.75 3.83 -13.42
CA GLY A 184 -10.25 5.21 -13.53
C GLY A 184 -11.21 6.30 -13.05
N GLU A 185 -12.34 5.96 -12.44
CA GLU A 185 -13.20 6.96 -11.81
C GLU A 185 -12.69 7.32 -10.40
N ARG A 186 -12.39 8.62 -10.18
CA ARG A 186 -11.87 9.19 -8.92
C ARG A 186 -12.70 8.84 -7.68
N ALA A 187 -12.09 8.94 -6.51
CA ALA A 187 -12.75 8.77 -5.22
C ALA A 187 -13.97 9.71 -5.09
N PRO A 188 -15.08 9.26 -4.47
CA PRO A 188 -16.20 10.15 -4.17
C PRO A 188 -15.73 11.35 -3.35
N GLY A 189 -16.16 12.57 -3.72
CA GLY A 189 -15.75 13.79 -3.03
C GLY A 189 -14.44 14.41 -3.55
N TYR A 190 -13.70 13.75 -4.46
CA TYR A 190 -12.43 14.28 -4.97
C TYR A 190 -12.61 15.58 -5.76
N GLU A 191 -13.54 15.60 -6.71
CA GLU A 191 -13.83 16.79 -7.53
C GLU A 191 -14.33 17.94 -6.64
N GLU A 192 -15.24 17.64 -5.70
CA GLU A 192 -15.76 18.62 -4.75
C GLU A 192 -14.66 19.19 -3.83
N ALA A 193 -13.70 18.36 -3.42
CA ALA A 193 -12.56 18.79 -2.64
C ALA A 193 -11.61 19.67 -3.49
N CYS A 194 -11.34 19.31 -4.74
CA CYS A 194 -10.55 20.12 -5.66
C CYS A 194 -11.18 21.50 -5.88
N ASP A 195 -12.49 21.54 -6.13
CA ASP A 195 -13.27 22.78 -6.27
C ASP A 195 -13.20 23.64 -5.00
N LEU A 196 -13.40 23.03 -3.83
CA LEU A 196 -13.36 23.73 -2.54
C LEU A 196 -11.98 24.31 -2.23
N LEU A 197 -10.91 23.59 -2.60
CA LEU A 197 -9.52 24.00 -2.41
C LEU A 197 -9.01 24.91 -3.54
N LYS A 198 -9.79 25.11 -4.60
CA LYS A 198 -9.41 25.87 -5.82
C LYS A 198 -8.16 25.32 -6.48
N VAL A 199 -8.07 23.99 -6.59
CA VAL A 199 -6.99 23.27 -7.28
C VAL A 199 -7.57 22.50 -8.46
N GLY A 200 -6.77 22.30 -9.51
CA GLY A 200 -7.17 21.46 -10.64
C GLY A 200 -7.31 19.99 -10.23
N ALA A 201 -8.31 19.31 -10.79
CA ALA A 201 -8.56 17.88 -10.60
C ALA A 201 -7.59 16.98 -11.38
#